data_AF-A0A3D5GQL1-F1
#
_entry.id   AF-A0A3D5GQL1-F1
#
_cell.length_a   1.000
_cell.length_b   1.000
_cell.length_c   1.000
_cell.angle_alpha   90.00
_cell.angle_beta   90.00
_cell.angle_gamma   90.00
#
_symmetry.space_group_name_H-M   'P 1'
#
loop_
_entity.id
_entity.type
_entity.pdbx_description
1 polymer ?
#
loop_
_entity_poly.entity_id
_entity_poly.type
_entity_poly.pdbx_seq_one_letter_code
_entity_poly.pdbx_strand_id
1 'polypeptide(L)' 'TSYRVILPLTVLFGGAFLVLADIVARLVVQPAELPIGVVTAFLGAPFFVLVLRMARRTR' A
#
# COMPACT_ATOMS: atom_id res chain seq x y z
N THR A 1 20.59 9.13 -5.97
CA THR A 1 19.35 9.50 -5.25
C THR A 1 19.65 9.46 -3.76
N SER A 2 19.40 10.54 -3.00
CA SER A 2 19.80 10.60 -1.58
C SER A 2 18.86 9.76 -0.71
N TYR A 3 19.32 8.56 -0.32
CA TYR A 3 18.57 7.65 0.57
C TYR A 3 18.25 8.28 1.94
N ARG A 4 19.00 9.30 2.36
CA ARG A 4 18.77 10.02 3.63
C ARG A 4 17.40 10.68 3.74
N VAL A 5 16.79 11.05 2.61
CA VAL A 5 15.46 11.66 2.57
C VAL A 5 14.40 10.62 2.24
N ILE A 6 14.72 9.68 1.35
CA ILE A 6 13.77 8.65 0.92
C ILE A 6 13.42 7.69 2.07
N LEU A 7 14.40 7.23 2.86
CA LEU A 7 14.15 6.32 3.98
C LEU A 7 13.12 6.86 4.98
N PRO A 8 13.30 8.04 5.61
CA PRO A 8 12.33 8.53 6.59
C PRO A 8 10.95 8.77 5.96
N LEU A 9 10.88 9.26 4.72
CA LEU A 9 9.61 9.42 4.02
C LEU A 9 8.90 8.09 3.78
N THR A 10 9.61 7.07 3.31
CA THR A 10 9.00 5.74 3.05
C THR A 10 8.53 5.07 4.35
N VAL A 11 9.24 5.25 5.46
CA VAL A 11 8.82 4.74 6.76
C VAL A 11 7.57 5.45 7.26
N LEU A 12 7.53 6.78 7.19
CA LEU A 12 6.38 7.55 7.67
C LEU A 12 5.13 7.28 6.82
N PHE A 13 5.24 7.39 5.50
CA PHE A 13 4.09 7.19 4.61
C PHE A 13 3.67 5.73 4.52
N GLY A 14 4.63 4.80 4.41
CA GLY A 14 4.33 3.37 4.37
C GLY A 14 3.76 2.85 5.69
N GLY A 15 4.32 3.29 6.82
CA GLY A 15 3.81 2.95 8.15
C GLY A 15 2.40 3.49 8.39
N ALA A 16 2.15 4.77 8.08
CA ALA A 16 0.82 5.36 8.20
C ALA A 16 -0.21 4.65 7.32
N PHE A 17 0.16 4.29 6.09
CA PHE A 17 -0.69 3.52 5.18
C PHE A 17 -1.07 2.16 5.75
N LEU A 18 -0.11 1.41 6.32
CA LEU A 18 -0.38 0.09 6.90
C LEU A 18 -1.30 0.18 8.12
N VAL A 19 -1.11 1.18 9.00
CA VAL A 19 -1.99 1.39 10.16
C VAL A 19 -3.43 1.68 9.69
N LEU A 20 -3.61 2.54 8.70
CA LEU A 20 -4.93 2.83 8.13
C LEU A 20 -5.56 1.57 7.51
N ALA A 21 -4.79 0.76 6.79
CA ALA A 21 -5.28 -0.49 6.21
C ALA A 21 -5.70 -1.50 7.29
N ASP A 22 -4.98 -1.60 8.41
CA ASP A 22 -5.33 -2.48 9.53
C ASP A 22 -6.65 -2.05 10.18
N ILE A 23 -6.82 -0.74 10.40
CA ILE A 23 -8.07 -0.18 10.95
C ILE A 23 -9.25 -0.52 10.02
N VAL A 24 -9.10 -0.31 8.71
CA VAL A 24 -10.15 -0.63 7.73
C VAL A 24 -10.45 -2.13 7.72
N ALA A 25 -9.43 -2.99 7.79
CA ALA A 25 -9.62 -4.44 7.85
C ALA A 25 -10.47 -4.87 9.06
N ARG A 26 -10.22 -4.26 10.22
CA ARG A 26 -10.96 -4.55 11.47
C ARG A 26 -12.38 -3.98 11.49
N LEU A 27 -12.64 -2.88 10.78
CA LEU A 27 -13.96 -2.23 10.76
C LEU A 27 -14.92 -2.89 9.77
N VAL A 28 -14.43 -3.40 8.64
CA VAL A 28 -15.27 -3.95 7.57
C VAL A 28 -15.84 -5.31 7.93
N VAL A 29 -15.09 -6.12 8.69
CA VAL A 29 -15.52 -7.46 9.08
C VAL A 29 -15.37 -7.60 10.60
N GLN A 30 -16.49 -7.54 11.31
CA GLN A 30 -16.62 -8.02 12.69
C GLN A 30 -17.73 -9.08 12.72
N PRO A 31 -17.55 -10.22 13.44
CA PRO A 31 -16.46 -10.59 14.34
C PRO A 31 -15.30 -11.38 13.68
N ALA A 32 -15.34 -11.61 12.37
CA ALA A 32 -14.30 -12.38 11.67
C ALA A 32 -13.10 -11.51 11.28
N GLU A 33 -11.89 -12.05 11.37
CA GLU A 33 -10.67 -11.31 11.04
C GLU A 33 -10.41 -11.33 9.53
N LEU A 34 -10.46 -10.17 8.88
CA LEU A 34 -10.06 -10.04 7.48
C LEU A 34 -8.54 -9.85 7.39
N PRO A 35 -7.81 -10.65 6.59
CA PRO A 35 -6.37 -10.48 6.44
C PRO A 35 -6.06 -9.10 5.83
N ILE A 36 -5.20 -8.31 6.50
CA ILE A 36 -4.78 -6.98 6.01
C ILE A 36 -4.19 -7.02 4.58
N GLY A 37 -3.62 -8.16 4.19
CA GLY A 37 -3.15 -8.44 2.83
C GLY A 37 -4.23 -8.23 1.77
N VAL A 38 -5.49 -8.54 2.08
CA VAL A 38 -6.62 -8.35 1.15
C VAL A 38 -6.88 -6.86 0.94
N VAL A 39 -7.00 -6.10 2.03
CA VAL A 39 -7.24 -4.63 1.97
C VAL A 39 -6.10 -3.93 1.24
N THR A 40 -4.85 -4.27 1.56
CA THR A 40 -3.68 -3.68 0.92
C THR A 40 -3.55 -4.08 -0.55
N ALA A 41 -3.88 -5.33 -0.92
CA ALA A 41 -3.88 -5.79 -2.31
C ALA A 41 -4.92 -5.08 -3.18
N PHE A 42 -6.08 -4.70 -2.63
CA PHE A 42 -7.08 -3.91 -3.36
C PHE A 42 -6.54 -2.57 -3.86
N LEU A 43 -5.61 -1.93 -3.13
CA LEU A 43 -4.95 -0.70 -3.57
C LEU A 43 -3.64 -1.00 -4.32
N GLY A 44 -2.86 -1.97 -3.84
CA GLY A 44 -1.54 -2.30 -4.39
C GLY A 44 -1.61 -2.87 -5.81
N ALA A 45 -2.57 -3.77 -6.09
CA ALA A 45 -2.72 -4.37 -7.41
C ALA A 45 -3.00 -3.33 -8.51
N PRO A 46 -4.02 -2.45 -8.41
CA PRO A 46 -4.25 -1.44 -9.44
C PRO A 46 -3.09 -0.45 -9.56
N PHE A 47 -2.46 -0.07 -8.45
CA PHE A 47 -1.26 0.78 -8.48
C PHE A 47 -0.11 0.12 -9.26
N PHE A 48 0.18 -1.16 -9.01
CA PHE A 48 1.21 -1.90 -9.74
C PHE A 48 0.88 -2.04 -11.23
N VAL A 49 -0.40 -2.27 -11.58
CA VAL A 49 -0.84 -2.31 -12.98
C VAL A 49 -0.60 -0.97 -13.68
N LEU A 50 -0.88 0.16 -13.01
CA LEU A 50 -0.61 1.50 -13.55
C LEU A 50 0.89 1.72 -13.77
N VAL A 51 1.73 1.37 -12.79
CA VAL A 51 3.20 1.47 -12.89
C VAL A 51 3.71 0.61 -14.06
N LEU A 52 3.23 -0.62 -14.21
CA LEU A 52 3.60 -1.51 -15.31
C LEU A 52 3.21 -0.93 -16.67
N ARG A 53 2.00 -0.37 -16.79
CA ARG A 53 1.55 0.30 -18.03
C ARG A 53 2.41 1.51 -18.37
N MET A 54 2.79 2.29 -17.36
CA MET A 54 3.63 3.48 -17.56
C MET A 54 5.05 3.11 -17.94
N ALA A 55 5.63 2.09 -17.30
CA ALA A 55 6.94 1.55 -17.64
C ALA A 55 7.00 1.00 -19.08
N ARG A 56 5.91 0.40 -19.57
CA ARG A 56 5.80 -0.06 -20.96
C ARG A 56 5.72 1.07 -21.99
N ARG A 57 5.25 2.27 -21.62
CA ARG A 57 5.21 3.44 -22.53
C ARG A 57 6.57 4.09 -22.77
N THR A 58 7.53 3.84 -21.88
CA THR A 58 8.88 4.43 -21.96
C THR A 58 9.84 3.57 -22.80
N ARG A 59 9.42 2.38 -23.22
CA ARG A 59 10.10 1.54 -24.22
C ARG A 59 9.40 1.67 -25.57
#